data_AF-A0A4Q5U4X7-F1
#
_entry.id   AF-A0A4Q5U4X7-F1
#
_cell.length_a   1.000
_cell.length_b   1.000
_cell.length_c   1.000
_cell.angle_alpha   90.00
_cell.angle_beta   90.00
_cell.angle_gamma   90.00
#
_symmetry.space_group_name_H-M   'P 1'
#
loop_
_entity.id
_entity.type
_entity.pdbx_description
1 polymer ?
#
loop_
_entity_poly.entity_id
_entity_poly.type
_entity_poly.pdbx_seq_one_letter_code
_entity_poly.pdbx_strand_id
1 'polypeptide(L)'
;MNSTDEHLARIRTKLQQVLKQQAVLQKENLQLREELDQLKSDRSGLEQQLDELQQKAEILKYSHGEMNEAEKKQMEKRLTAYLKEIDRCIALLGQ
;
A
#
# COMPACT_ATOMS: atom_id res chain seq x y z
N MET A 1 1.72 -30.63 -52.21
CA MET A 1 2.31 -30.11 -50.96
C MET A 1 1.69 -30.88 -49.82
N ASN A 2 2.49 -31.45 -48.92
CA ASN A 2 2.00 -32.42 -47.94
C ASN A 2 1.19 -31.70 -46.85
N SER A 3 -0.02 -32.19 -46.58
CA SER A 3 -0.94 -31.67 -45.55
C SER A 3 -0.26 -31.46 -44.19
N THR A 4 0.72 -32.31 -43.84
CA THR A 4 1.53 -32.20 -42.63
C THR A 4 2.32 -30.88 -42.54
N ASP A 5 2.88 -30.40 -43.66
CA ASP A 5 3.66 -29.15 -43.69
C ASP A 5 2.76 -27.92 -43.47
N GLU A 6 1.53 -27.95 -43.99
CA GLU A 6 0.54 -26.90 -43.76
C GLU A 6 0.07 -26.84 -42.30
N HIS A 7 -0.13 -28.02 -41.68
CA HIS A 7 -0.44 -28.10 -40.26
C HIS A 7 0.71 -27.57 -39.39
N LEU A 8 1.95 -27.92 -39.73
CA LEU A 8 3.15 -27.45 -39.02
C LEU A 8 3.30 -25.93 -39.12
N ALA A 9 3.08 -25.37 -40.31
CA ALA A 9 3.11 -23.93 -40.54
C ALA A 9 2.05 -23.20 -39.70
N ARG A 10 0.81 -23.72 -39.65
CA ARG A 10 -0.27 -23.15 -38.82
C ARG A 10 0.07 -23.18 -37.33
N ILE A 11 0.65 -24.28 -36.84
CA ILE A 11 1.08 -24.40 -35.44
C ILE A 11 2.16 -23.37 -35.13
N ARG A 12 3.17 -23.22 -36.00
CA ARG A 12 4.24 -22.23 -35.83
C ARG A 12 3.70 -20.81 -35.77
N THR A 13 2.77 -20.45 -36.64
CA THR A 13 2.13 -19.11 -36.64
C THR A 13 1.38 -18.85 -35.34
N LYS A 14 0.57 -19.81 -34.89
CA LYS A 14 -0.16 -19.70 -33.61
C LYS A 14 0.79 -19.58 -32.42
N LEU A 15 1.86 -20.37 -32.39
CA LEU A 15 2.87 -20.31 -31.33
C LEU A 15 3.55 -18.93 -31.30
N GLN A 16 3.94 -18.39 -32.46
CA GLN A 16 4.52 -17.05 -32.54
C GLN A 16 3.53 -15.96 -32.07
N GLN A 17 2.24 -16.10 -32.38
CA GLN A 17 1.23 -15.17 -31.92
C GLN A 17 1.08 -15.21 -30.40
N VAL A 18 0.99 -16.40 -29.81
CA VAL A 18 0.88 -16.56 -28.35
C VAL A 18 2.12 -16.02 -27.65
N LEU A 19 3.33 -16.31 -28.16
CA LEU A 19 4.57 -15.80 -27.56
C LEU A 19 4.64 -14.26 -27.59
N LYS A 20 4.18 -13.63 -28.67
CA LYS A 20 4.09 -12.16 -28.75
C LYS A 20 3.11 -11.60 -27.72
N GLN A 21 1.92 -12.20 -27.61
CA GLN A 21 0.93 -11.78 -26.63
C GLN A 21 1.43 -11.96 -25.20
N GLN A 22 2.08 -13.08 -24.91
CA GLN A 22 2.67 -13.34 -23.60
C GLN A 22 3.75 -12.31 -23.25
N ALA A 23 4.63 -11.95 -24.20
CA ALA A 23 5.66 -10.95 -23.95
C ALA A 23 5.06 -9.55 -23.65
N VAL A 24 3.99 -9.17 -24.36
CA VAL A 24 3.27 -7.91 -24.09
C VAL A 24 2.64 -7.94 -22.70
N LEU A 25 1.91 -9.01 -22.37
CA LEU A 25 1.25 -9.15 -21.06
C LEU A 25 2.26 -9.18 -19.91
N GLN A 26 3.42 -9.81 -20.08
CA GLN A 26 4.48 -9.82 -19.07
C GLN A 26 5.04 -8.41 -18.83
N LYS A 27 5.24 -7.63 -19.90
CA LYS A 27 5.69 -6.24 -19.78
C LYS A 27 4.64 -5.38 -19.08
N GLU A 28 3.38 -5.49 -19.47
CA GLU A 28 2.28 -4.75 -18.83
C GLU A 28 2.15 -5.15 -17.35
N ASN A 29 2.29 -6.42 -17.02
CA ASN A 29 2.22 -6.88 -15.63
C ASN A 29 3.35 -6.31 -14.77
N LEU A 30 4.57 -6.20 -15.33
CA LEU A 30 5.69 -5.58 -14.64
C LEU A 30 5.42 -4.10 -14.36
N GLN A 31 4.97 -3.36 -15.38
CA GLN A 31 4.65 -1.93 -15.27
C GLN A 31 3.54 -1.67 -14.24
N LEU A 32 2.47 -2.47 -14.28
CA LEU A 32 1.37 -2.37 -13.31
C LEU A 32 1.82 -2.67 -11.88
N ARG A 33 2.76 -3.59 -11.69
CA ARG A 33 3.32 -3.88 -10.35
C ARG A 33 4.15 -2.71 -9.83
N GLU A 34 5.00 -2.14 -10.67
CA GLU A 34 5.81 -0.96 -10.31
C GLU A 34 4.91 0.24 -9.94
N GLU A 35 3.88 0.51 -10.73
CA GLU A 35 2.91 1.58 -10.45
C GLU A 35 2.15 1.33 -9.15
N LEU A 36 1.75 0.08 -8.92
CA LEU A 36 1.04 -0.31 -7.70
C LEU A 36 1.91 -0.14 -6.45
N ASP A 37 3.19 -0.48 -6.53
CA ASP A 37 4.13 -0.30 -5.42
C ASP A 37 4.42 1.18 -5.16
N GLN A 38 4.53 2.00 -6.21
CA GLN A 38 4.65 3.46 -6.07
C GLN A 38 3.40 4.06 -5.39
N LEU A 39 2.20 3.71 -5.86
CA LEU A 39 0.95 4.20 -5.29
C LEU A 39 0.77 3.78 -3.83
N LYS A 40 1.22 2.57 -3.45
CA LYS A 40 1.24 2.15 -2.04
C LYS A 40 2.19 3.00 -1.20
N SER A 41 3.38 3.28 -1.70
CA SER A 41 4.35 4.14 -1.02
C SER A 41 3.79 5.54 -0.82
N ASP A 42 3.22 6.14 -1.87
CA ASP A 42 2.64 7.47 -1.82
C ASP A 42 1.46 7.52 -0.86
N ARG A 43 0.58 6.51 -0.91
CA ARG A 43 -0.53 6.37 0.04
C ARG A 43 -0.03 6.30 1.48
N SER A 44 1.00 5.49 1.75
CA SER A 44 1.58 5.40 3.10
C SER A 44 2.15 6.75 3.57
N GLY A 45 2.79 7.51 2.67
CA GLY A 45 3.28 8.85 2.98
C GLY A 45 2.15 9.84 3.28
N LEU A 46 1.07 9.79 2.49
CA LEU A 46 -0.11 10.63 2.73
C LEU A 46 -0.83 10.26 4.03
N GLU A 47 -0.94 8.97 4.35
CA GLU A 47 -1.53 8.51 5.62
C GLU A 47 -0.71 9.02 6.83
N GLN A 48 0.63 9.03 6.74
CA GLN A 48 1.49 9.61 7.77
C GLN A 48 1.29 11.13 7.90
N GLN A 49 1.27 11.85 6.78
CA GLN A 49 1.03 13.31 6.79
C GLN A 49 -0.34 13.66 7.37
N LEU A 50 -1.36 12.84 7.06
CA LEU A 50 -2.71 13.04 7.58
C LEU A 50 -2.77 12.82 9.09
N ASP A 51 -2.10 11.77 9.60
CA ASP A 51 -2.01 11.54 11.04
C ASP A 51 -1.26 12.69 11.74
N GLU A 52 -0.14 13.16 11.19
CA GLU A 52 0.58 14.33 11.72
C GLU A 52 -0.29 15.60 11.76
N LEU A 53 -1.04 15.87 10.69
CA LEU A 53 -1.93 17.02 10.62
C LEU A 53 -3.07 16.89 11.63
N GLN A 54 -3.62 15.69 11.80
CA GLN A 54 -4.66 15.43 12.78
C GLN A 54 -4.15 15.65 14.21
N GLN A 55 -2.95 15.16 14.53
CA GLN A 55 -2.31 15.40 15.83
C GLN A 55 -2.08 16.89 16.07
N LYS A 56 -1.57 17.64 15.08
CA LYS A 56 -1.39 19.09 15.17
C LYS A 56 -2.72 19.81 15.41
N ALA A 57 -3.79 19.41 14.72
CA ALA A 57 -5.12 19.97 14.93
C ALA A 57 -5.66 19.67 16.34
N GLU A 58 -5.48 18.45 16.86
CA GLU A 58 -5.85 18.08 18.23
C GLU A 58 -5.10 18.92 19.27
N ILE A 59 -3.80 19.13 19.10
CA ILE A 59 -2.98 19.99 19.98
C ILE A 59 -3.46 21.45 19.95
N LEU A 60 -3.80 21.98 18.78
CA LEU A 60 -4.31 23.35 18.64
C LEU A 60 -5.65 23.52 19.34
N LYS A 61 -6.60 22.59 19.13
CA LYS A 61 -7.90 22.58 19.82
C LYS A 61 -7.74 22.52 21.34
N TYR A 62 -6.82 21.68 21.82
CA TYR A 62 -6.50 21.59 23.24
C TYR A 62 -5.96 22.93 23.78
N SER A 63 -5.01 23.53 23.06
CA SER A 63 -4.36 24.79 23.44
C SER A 63 -5.32 25.98 23.47
N HIS A 64 -6.36 25.97 22.63
CA HIS A 64 -7.39 27.02 22.58
C HIS A 64 -8.56 26.75 23.55
N GLY A 65 -8.54 25.65 24.30
CA GLY A 65 -9.61 25.29 25.24
C GLY A 65 -10.94 24.91 24.56
N GLU A 66 -10.90 24.60 23.26
CA GLU A 66 -12.08 24.28 22.45
C GLU A 66 -12.46 22.79 22.52
N MET A 67 -11.64 21.96 23.17
CA MET A 67 -11.94 20.53 23.35
C MET A 67 -13.12 20.32 24.30
N ASN A 68 -14.15 19.65 23.80
CA ASN A 68 -15.25 19.18 24.64
C ASN A 68 -14.83 17.92 25.46
N GLU A 69 -15.61 17.55 26.48
CA GLU A 69 -15.30 16.38 27.32
C GLU A 69 -15.20 15.06 26.54
N ALA A 70 -15.97 14.91 25.46
CA ALA A 70 -15.95 13.70 24.64
C ALA A 70 -14.62 13.57 23.87
N GLU A 71 -14.15 14.66 23.28
CA GLU A 71 -12.85 14.75 22.61
C GLU A 71 -11.71 14.50 23.61
N LYS A 72 -11.79 15.07 24.82
CA LYS A 72 -10.80 14.85 25.89
C LYS A 72 -10.69 13.38 26.30
N LYS A 73 -11.83 12.73 26.51
CA LYS A 73 -11.88 11.30 26.86
C LYS A 73 -11.35 10.41 25.73
N GLN A 74 -11.56 10.80 24.48
CA GLN A 74 -11.02 10.09 23.32
C GLN A 74 -9.49 10.23 23.23
N MET A 75 -8.97 11.43 23.50
CA MET A 75 -7.53 11.70 23.56
C MET A 75 -6.85 10.91 24.68
N GLU A 76 -7.43 10.86 25.89
CA GLU A 76 -6.94 10.07 27.02
C GLU A 76 -6.87 8.56 26.70
N LYS A 77 -7.88 8.02 25.99
CA LYS A 77 -7.84 6.63 25.50
C LYS A 77 -6.70 6.39 24.52
N ARG A 78 -6.47 7.31 23.58
CA ARG A 78 -5.35 7.24 22.63
C ARG A 78 -4.00 7.26 23.35
N LEU A 79 -3.82 8.18 24.30
CA LEU A 79 -2.61 8.25 25.12
C LEU A 79 -2.36 6.96 25.91
N THR A 80 -3.41 6.38 26.49
CA THR A 80 -3.31 5.10 27.21
C THR A 80 -2.90 3.96 26.29
N ALA A 81 -3.38 3.95 25.04
CA ALA A 81 -2.98 2.96 24.05
C ALA A 81 -1.50 3.10 23.66
N TYR A 82 -1.02 4.33 23.40
CA TYR A 82 0.39 4.60 23.12
C TYR A 82 1.30 4.22 24.29
N LEU A 83 0.90 4.49 25.55
CA LEU A 83 1.66 4.06 26.72
C LEU A 83 1.82 2.54 26.77
N LYS A 84 0.76 1.77 26.48
CA LYS A 84 0.84 0.30 26.43
C LYS A 84 1.75 -0.21 25.31
N GLU A 85 1.77 0.47 24.16
CA GLU A 85 2.68 0.11 23.08
C GLU A 85 4.13 0.42 23.43
N ILE A 86 4.39 1.56 24.08
CA ILE A 86 5.72 1.91 24.61
C ILE A 86 6.18 0.86 25.62
N ASP A 87 5.33 0.49 26.59
CA ASP A 87 5.65 -0.55 27.57
C ASP A 87 5.97 -1.90 26.90
N ARG A 88 5.21 -2.26 25.85
CA ARG A 88 5.45 -3.48 25.06
C ARG A 88 6.79 -3.43 24.31
N CYS A 89 7.12 -2.29 23.71
CA CYS A 89 8.41 -2.09 23.03
C CYS A 89 9.59 -2.12 24.02
N ILE A 90 9.44 -1.52 25.20
CA ILE A 90 10.43 -1.58 26.28
C ILE A 90 10.64 -3.03 26.73
N ALA A 91 9.57 -3.80 26.91
CA ALA A 91 9.67 -5.21 27.29
C ALA A 91 10.36 -6.07 26.22
N LEU A 92 10.15 -5.77 24.93
CA LEU A 92 10.82 -6.41 23.79
C LEU A 92 12.30 -6.08 23.69
N LEU A 93 12.72 -4.88 24.12
CA LEU A 93 14.12 -4.42 24.10
C LEU A 93 14.89 -4.77 25.39
N GLY A 94 14.18 -5.10 26.47
CA GLY A 94 14.74 -5.53 27.75
C GLY A 94 14.95 -7.04 27.88
N GLN A 95 14.61 -7.81 26.83
CA GLN A 95 14.99 -9.22 26.64
C GLN A 95 16.06 -9.32 25.55
#